data_AF-A0A971QA76-F1
#
_entry.id   AF-A0A971QA76-F1
#
_cell.length_a   1.000
_cell.length_b   1.000
_cell.length_c   1.000
_cell.angle_alpha   90.00
_cell.angle_beta   90.00
_cell.angle_gamma   90.00
#
_symmetry.space_group_name_H-M   'P 1'
#
loop_
_entity.id
_entity.type
_entity.pdbx_description
1 polymer ?
#
loop_
_entity_poly.entity_id
_entity_poly.type
_entity_poly.pdbx_seq_one_letter_code
_entity_poly.pdbx_strand_id
1 'polypeptide(L)'
;MMKALSIAWKDTVHVYRDIAGLAMMFIAPLVLATVLGAAFGSGDNFSIAAVRTVIVDQDKGAGAGTPAAGAMLSAALESPDLGDLLAITRLDSPEKARTAVDDGDAA
;
A
#
# COMPACT_ATOMS: atom_id res chain seq x y z
N MET A 1 3.98 -46.09 15.89
CA MET A 1 2.90 -45.20 15.42
C MET A 1 1.75 -45.07 16.43
N MET A 2 1.15 -46.17 16.90
CA MET A 2 -0.01 -46.12 17.82
C MET A 2 0.22 -45.35 19.13
N LYS A 3 1.42 -45.43 19.71
CA LYS A 3 1.78 -44.68 20.93
C LYS A 3 1.79 -43.16 20.72
N ALA A 4 2.38 -42.70 19.61
CA ALA A 4 2.41 -41.27 19.27
C ALA A 4 1.00 -40.74 19.03
N LEU A 5 0.15 -41.50 18.33
CA LEU A 5 -1.26 -41.14 18.11
C LEU A 5 -2.04 -41.05 19.43
N SER A 6 -1.82 -41.99 20.35
CA SER A 6 -2.48 -42.00 21.65
C SER A 6 -2.07 -40.81 22.53
N ILE A 7 -0.81 -40.40 22.47
CA ILE A 7 -0.31 -39.21 23.18
C ILE A 7 -0.94 -37.95 22.57
N ALA A 8 -0.88 -37.80 21.25
CA ALA A 8 -1.47 -36.66 20.55
C ALA A 8 -2.99 -36.53 20.81
N TRP A 9 -3.70 -37.66 20.84
CA TRP A 9 -5.13 -37.69 21.16
C TRP A 9 -5.42 -37.25 22.60
N LYS A 10 -4.65 -37.75 23.56
CA LYS A 10 -4.76 -37.33 24.96
C LYS A 10 -4.54 -35.83 25.09
N ASP A 11 -3.48 -35.30 24.48
CA ASP A 11 -3.14 -33.88 24.59
C ASP A 11 -4.20 -33.01 23.93
N THR A 12 -4.72 -33.42 22.75
CA THR A 12 -5.82 -32.72 22.08
C THR A 12 -7.06 -32.66 22.96
N VAL A 13 -7.50 -33.79 23.52
CA VAL A 13 -8.67 -33.84 24.41
C VAL A 13 -8.43 -33.04 25.70
N HIS A 14 -7.20 -33.04 26.22
CA HIS A 14 -6.86 -32.27 27.40
C HIS A 14 -6.96 -30.76 27.14
N VAL A 15 -6.39 -30.28 26.03
CA VAL A 15 -6.46 -28.88 25.61
C VAL A 15 -7.91 -28.47 25.31
N TYR A 16 -8.69 -29.32 24.63
CA TYR A 16 -10.09 -29.04 24.32
C TYR A 16 -10.99 -28.93 25.57
N ARG A 17 -10.61 -29.56 26.68
CA ARG A 17 -11.35 -29.52 27.94
C ARG A 17 -10.88 -28.39 28.86
N ASP A 18 -9.75 -27.77 28.58
CA ASP A 18 -9.28 -26.58 29.27
C ASP A 18 -9.94 -25.32 28.69
N ILE A 19 -11.13 -25.01 29.20
CA ILE A 19 -11.92 -23.85 28.75
C ILE A 19 -11.17 -22.53 28.96
N ALA A 20 -10.41 -22.41 30.05
CA ALA A 20 -9.66 -21.18 30.35
C ALA A 20 -8.49 -21.01 29.37
N GLY A 21 -7.74 -22.09 29.12
CA GLY A 21 -6.68 -22.11 28.11
C GLY A 21 -7.20 -21.77 26.72
N LEU A 22 -8.31 -22.41 26.31
CA LEU A 22 -8.96 -22.11 25.02
C LEU A 22 -9.41 -20.65 24.93
N ALA A 23 -10.07 -20.13 25.97
CA ALA A 23 -10.51 -18.74 26.00
C ALA A 23 -9.32 -17.78 25.84
N MET A 24 -8.23 -18.00 26.58
CA MET A 24 -7.02 -17.17 26.46
C MET A 24 -6.38 -17.27 25.07
N MET A 25 -6.43 -18.44 24.44
CA MET A 25 -5.91 -18.67 23.09
C MET A 25 -6.64 -17.84 22.02
N PHE A 26 -7.93 -17.55 22.23
CA PHE A 26 -8.71 -16.65 21.37
C PHE A 26 -8.63 -15.18 21.81
N ILE A 27 -8.68 -14.91 23.11
CA ILE A 27 -8.66 -13.54 23.64
C ILE A 27 -7.37 -12.82 23.27
N ALA A 28 -6.21 -13.48 23.40
CA ALA A 28 -4.92 -12.86 23.12
C ALA A 28 -4.82 -12.27 21.68
N PRO A 29 -5.07 -13.04 20.59
CA PRO A 29 -5.03 -12.49 19.24
C PRO A 29 -6.13 -11.46 18.97
N LEU A 30 -7.33 -11.61 19.56
CA LEU A 30 -8.42 -10.64 19.39
C LEU A 30 -8.11 -9.30 20.05
N VAL A 31 -7.54 -9.32 21.26
CA VAL A 31 -7.09 -8.12 21.97
C VAL A 31 -6.00 -7.43 21.17
N LEU A 32 -5.01 -8.17 20.66
CA LEU A 32 -3.96 -7.60 19.83
C LEU A 32 -4.54 -6.93 18.56
N ALA A 33 -5.41 -7.64 17.84
CA ALA A 33 -6.06 -7.09 16.65
C ALA A 33 -6.90 -5.84 16.97
N THR A 34 -7.58 -5.82 18.11
CA THR A 34 -8.39 -4.69 18.56
C THR A 34 -7.50 -3.49 18.92
N VAL A 35 -6.39 -3.71 19.61
CA VAL A 35 -5.43 -2.65 19.93
C VAL A 35 -4.82 -2.07 18.66
N LEU A 36 -4.43 -2.90 17.70
CA LEU A 36 -3.91 -2.44 16.42
C LEU A 36 -4.98 -1.69 15.61
N GLY A 37 -6.20 -2.20 15.57
CA GLY A 37 -7.34 -1.53 14.93
C GLY A 37 -7.70 -0.21 15.60
N ALA A 38 -7.61 -0.11 16.91
CA ALA A 38 -7.84 1.14 17.63
C ALA A 38 -6.70 2.15 17.42
N ALA A 39 -5.45 1.68 17.37
CA ALA A 39 -4.27 2.52 17.18
C ALA A 39 -4.12 3.04 15.74
N PHE A 40 -4.52 2.24 14.75
CA PHE A 40 -4.25 2.51 13.33
C PHE A 40 -5.50 2.52 12.43
N GLY A 41 -6.66 2.11 12.94
CA GLY A 41 -7.91 1.99 12.17
C GLY A 41 -8.86 3.18 12.32
N SER A 42 -8.51 4.21 13.10
CA SER A 42 -9.27 5.46 13.14
C SER A 42 -8.89 6.35 11.95
N GLY A 43 -9.48 6.07 10.80
CA GLY A 43 -9.44 6.94 9.64
C GLY A 43 -10.48 6.47 8.64
N ASP A 44 -11.46 7.31 8.32
CA ASP A 44 -12.44 7.06 7.24
C ASP A 44 -11.76 6.87 5.87
N ASN A 45 -10.46 7.17 5.78
CA ASN A 45 -9.65 7.03 4.60
C ASN A 45 -8.42 6.21 4.96
N PHE A 46 -8.29 5.01 4.38
CA PHE A 46 -6.97 4.46 4.09
C PHE A 46 -6.29 5.46 3.14
N SER A 47 -5.66 6.47 3.71
CA SER A 47 -4.95 7.51 2.97
C SER A 47 -3.61 6.91 2.59
N ILE A 48 -3.54 6.37 1.37
CA ILE A 48 -2.25 6.19 0.70
C ILE A 48 -1.69 7.60 0.54
N ALA A 49 -0.49 7.84 1.05
CA ALA A 49 0.20 9.08 0.78
C ALA A 49 0.38 9.19 -0.74
N ALA A 50 -0.15 10.25 -1.35
CA ALA A 50 -0.02 10.46 -2.78
C ALA A 50 1.46 10.39 -3.18
N VAL A 51 1.75 9.61 -4.20
CA VAL A 51 3.11 9.42 -4.71
C VAL A 51 3.57 10.75 -5.30
N ARG A 52 4.68 11.28 -4.80
CA ARG A 52 5.28 12.50 -5.36
C ARG A 52 5.83 12.17 -6.73
N THR A 53 5.20 12.66 -7.78
CA THR A 53 5.54 12.30 -9.17
C THR A 53 5.97 13.53 -9.94
N VAL A 54 7.05 13.41 -10.70
CA VAL A 54 7.53 14.49 -11.56
C VAL A 54 7.26 14.13 -13.02
N ILE A 55 6.69 15.07 -13.78
CA ILE A 55 6.45 14.93 -15.21
C ILE A 55 7.32 15.91 -15.98
N VAL A 56 8.04 15.39 -16.98
CA VAL A 56 8.77 16.18 -17.98
C VAL A 56 8.29 15.74 -19.36
N ASP A 57 7.51 16.60 -20.01
CA ASP A 57 7.08 16.35 -21.39
C ASP A 57 8.13 16.86 -22.37
N GLN A 58 8.78 15.91 -23.06
CA GLN A 58 9.77 16.19 -24.12
C GLN A 58 9.21 15.91 -25.51
N ASP A 59 7.93 15.56 -25.63
CA ASP A 59 7.29 15.28 -26.90
C ASP A 59 6.96 16.60 -27.63
N LYS A 60 7.81 16.95 -28.59
CA LYS A 60 7.60 18.12 -29.46
C LYS A 60 6.66 17.84 -30.64
N GLY A 61 6.15 16.61 -30.75
CA GLY A 61 5.35 16.14 -31.88
C GLY A 61 6.16 16.01 -33.17
N ALA A 62 5.65 15.22 -34.12
CA ALA A 62 6.33 14.96 -35.41
C ALA A 62 6.17 16.09 -36.44
N GLY A 63 5.61 17.24 -36.06
CA GLY A 63 5.54 18.43 -36.93
C GLY A 63 4.57 18.35 -38.11
N ALA A 64 3.48 17.58 -38.01
CA ALA A 64 2.52 17.39 -39.12
C ALA A 64 1.04 17.31 -38.69
N GLY A 65 0.63 18.11 -37.69
CA GLY A 65 -0.77 18.17 -37.25
C GLY A 65 -1.25 16.98 -36.41
N THR A 66 -0.37 16.00 -36.14
CA THR A 66 -0.56 14.98 -35.11
C THR A 66 -0.31 15.59 -33.72
N PRO A 67 -1.23 15.43 -32.75
CA PRO A 67 -1.00 15.93 -31.40
C PRO A 67 0.20 15.21 -30.78
N ALA A 68 1.04 15.96 -30.06
CA ALA A 68 2.04 15.37 -29.18
C ALA A 68 1.33 14.48 -28.15
N ALA A 69 1.62 13.19 -28.14
CA ALA A 69 1.03 12.24 -27.21
C ALA A 69 1.45 12.53 -25.76
N GLY A 70 2.60 13.19 -25.57
CA GLY A 70 3.09 13.64 -24.27
C GLY A 70 2.08 14.54 -23.53
N ALA A 71 1.40 15.44 -24.25
CA ALA A 71 0.39 16.31 -23.66
C ALA A 71 -0.85 15.53 -23.20
N MET A 72 -1.27 14.50 -23.97
CA MET A 72 -2.38 13.63 -23.59
C MET A 72 -2.07 12.78 -22.36
N LEU A 73 -0.85 12.23 -22.29
CA LEU A 73 -0.39 11.44 -21.14
C LEU A 73 -0.27 12.32 -19.88
N SER A 74 0.29 13.52 -20.02
CA SER A 74 0.41 14.48 -18.91
C SER A 74 -0.97 14.86 -18.37
N ALA A 75 -1.93 15.15 -19.25
CA ALA A 75 -3.30 15.47 -18.85
C ALA A 75 -4.03 14.28 -18.18
N ALA A 76 -3.77 13.05 -18.63
CA ALA A 76 -4.33 11.86 -18.00
C ALA A 76 -3.77 11.65 -16.57
N LEU A 77 -2.46 11.86 -16.39
CA LEU A 77 -1.81 11.76 -15.09
C LEU A 77 -2.29 12.87 -14.12
N GLU A 78 -2.46 14.09 -14.62
CA GLU A 78 -2.97 15.25 -13.87
C GLU A 78 -4.51 15.22 -13.67
N SER A 79 -5.19 14.14 -14.05
CA SER A 79 -6.64 14.04 -13.93
C SER A 79 -7.12 14.00 -12.47
N PRO A 80 -8.31 14.55 -12.17
CA PRO A 80 -8.87 14.52 -10.80
C PRO A 80 -9.01 13.12 -10.23
N ASP A 81 -9.27 12.12 -11.10
CA ASP A 81 -9.41 10.71 -10.72
C ASP A 81 -8.13 10.11 -10.10
N LEU A 82 -6.97 10.72 -10.38
CA LEU A 82 -5.67 10.33 -9.84
C LEU A 82 -5.14 11.29 -8.76
N GLY A 83 -5.88 12.35 -8.42
CA GLY A 83 -5.42 13.39 -7.50
C GLY A 83 -5.12 12.89 -6.07
N ASP A 84 -5.83 11.84 -5.64
CA ASP A 84 -5.60 11.21 -4.34
C ASP A 84 -4.40 10.23 -4.36
N LEU A 85 -3.92 9.85 -5.54
CA LEU A 85 -2.85 8.87 -5.73
C LEU A 85 -1.53 9.51 -6.16
N LEU A 86 -1.57 10.60 -6.92
CA LEU A 86 -0.39 11.24 -7.52
C LEU A 86 -0.34 12.73 -7.14
N ALA A 87 0.75 13.12 -6.47
CA ALA A 87 1.10 14.52 -6.25
C ALA A 87 2.06 14.97 -7.35
N ILE A 88 1.51 15.53 -8.43
CA ILE A 88 2.27 15.79 -9.65
C ILE A 88 2.95 17.17 -9.62
N THR A 89 4.24 17.19 -9.98
CA THR A 89 5.01 18.41 -10.24
C THR A 89 5.54 18.38 -11.67
N ARG A 90 5.31 19.44 -12.44
CA ARG A 90 5.84 19.55 -13.80
C ARG A 90 7.22 20.22 -13.78
N LEU A 91 8.18 19.66 -14.51
CA LEU A 91 9.50 20.24 -14.71
C LEU A 91 9.82 20.36 -16.21
N ASP A 92 10.67 21.34 -16.54
CA ASP A 92 11.06 21.63 -17.93
C ASP A 92 12.33 20.88 -18.39
N SER A 93 12.96 20.10 -17.49
CA SER A 93 14.26 19.47 -17.73
C SER A 93 14.30 18.04 -17.16
N PRO A 94 14.73 17.05 -17.98
CA PRO A 94 14.95 15.68 -17.52
C PRO A 94 16.01 15.58 -16.43
N GLU A 95 17.03 16.44 -16.50
CA GLU A 95 18.12 16.48 -15.51
C GLU A 95 17.58 16.87 -14.14
N LYS A 96 16.73 17.90 -14.07
CA LYS A 96 16.06 18.30 -12.83
C LYS A 96 15.15 17.21 -12.28
N ALA A 97 14.45 16.49 -13.15
CA ALA A 97 13.58 15.39 -12.73
C ALA A 97 14.37 14.23 -12.13
N ARG A 98 15.52 13.87 -12.73
CA ARG A 98 16.41 12.83 -12.18
C ARG A 98 16.96 13.24 -10.83
N THR A 99 17.45 14.48 -10.70
CA THR A 99 17.91 15.00 -9.41
C THR A 99 16.82 14.96 -8.35
N ALA A 100 15.58 15.32 -8.68
CA ALA A 100 14.46 15.25 -7.73
C ALA A 100 14.16 13.81 -7.25
N VAL A 101 14.36 12.80 -8.09
CA VAL A 101 14.24 11.40 -7.69
C VAL A 101 15.43 10.97 -6.83
N ASP A 102 16.66 11.33 -7.24
CA ASP A 102 17.88 11.01 -6.52
C ASP A 102 17.90 11.63 -5.10
N ASP A 103 17.34 12.83 -4.95
CA ASP A 103 17.22 13.56 -3.68
C ASP A 103 16.03 13.07 -2.81
N GLY A 104 15.15 12.22 -3.34
CA GLY A 104 13.97 11.70 -2.65
C GLY A 104 12.76 12.65 -2.57
N ASP A 105 12.84 13.76 -3.29
CA ASP A 105 11.75 14.73 -3.45
C ASP A 105 10.61 14.18 -4.32
N ALA A 106 10.93 13.25 -5.23
CA ALA A 106 9.99 12.52 -6.08
C ALA A 106 10.28 11.01 -6.10
N ALA A 107 9.30 10.23 -6.57
CA ALA A 107 9.37 8.79 -6.78
C ALA A 107 9.59 8.43 -8.25
#